data_AF-A0A0C3B8G8-F1
#
_entry.id   AF-A0A0C3B8G8-F1
#
_cell.length_a   1.000
_cell.length_b   1.000
_cell.length_c   1.000
_cell.angle_alpha   90.00
_cell.angle_beta   90.00
_cell.angle_gamma   90.00
#
_symmetry.space_group_name_H-M   'P 1'
#
loop_
_entity.id
_entity.type
_entity.pdbx_description
1 polymer ?
#
loop_
_entity_poly.entity_id
_entity_poly.type
_entity_poly.pdbx_seq_one_letter_code
_entity_poly.pdbx_strand_id
1 'polypeptide(L)'
;HTFSILLNNRDEFLDRKSQPAAVHHFGKACHEEGDNVISGLDVEGGGTWLGINRHGRIAMLTNITEEARRRNTSRGNLVSDFLLSSTKQTMDQYVEELTKTAVTEEERATHQDYAGFNLMLISVASEDNASEPAKPGGTVRRPRMALVTNYGGGGVLSARWLDEQESALHGISNGVDHKTMHLWTKVKEGQDSLEASIKP
;
A
#
# COMPACT_ATOMS: atom_id res chain seq x y z
N HIS A 1 24.54 -1.60 -9.63
CA HIS A 1 23.11 -1.89 -9.85
C HIS A 1 22.46 -2.06 -8.49
N THR A 2 21.37 -1.34 -8.23
CA THR A 2 20.59 -1.48 -6.99
C THR A 2 19.40 -2.37 -7.32
N PHE A 3 19.14 -3.38 -6.48
CA PHE A 3 17.99 -4.27 -6.61
C PHE A 3 17.01 -3.98 -5.48
N SER A 4 15.72 -4.04 -5.79
CA SER A 4 14.64 -3.93 -4.81
C SER A 4 13.93 -5.27 -4.71
N ILE A 5 13.71 -5.75 -3.49
CA ILE A 5 12.99 -6.99 -3.21
C ILE A 5 11.76 -6.62 -2.38
N LEU A 6 10.59 -7.04 -2.84
CA LEU A 6 9.34 -6.92 -2.11
C LEU A 6 8.79 -8.32 -1.86
N LEU A 7 8.54 -8.62 -0.59
CA LEU A 7 7.91 -9.86 -0.15
C LEU A 7 6.62 -9.49 0.57
N ASN A 8 5.52 -10.14 0.20
CA ASN A 8 4.23 -9.94 0.86
C ASN A 8 3.62 -11.32 1.10
N ASN A 9 3.14 -11.55 2.31
CA ASN A 9 2.38 -12.73 2.66
C ASN A 9 0.96 -12.30 3.07
N ARG A 10 -0.04 -12.80 2.35
CA ARG A 10 -1.45 -12.63 2.68
C ARG A 10 -1.87 -13.77 3.60
N ASP A 11 -2.27 -13.43 4.82
CA ASP A 11 -2.85 -14.37 5.78
C ASP A 11 -4.35 -14.10 5.89
N GLU A 12 -5.15 -14.99 5.32
CA GLU A 12 -6.61 -14.83 5.15
C GLU A 12 -7.30 -16.19 5.14
N PHE A 13 -8.62 -16.22 5.36
CA PHE A 13 -9.38 -17.47 5.36
C PHE A 13 -9.26 -18.23 4.03
N LEU A 14 -9.10 -19.56 4.12
CA LEU A 14 -8.89 -20.45 2.98
C LEU A 14 -10.07 -20.46 1.98
N ASP A 15 -11.28 -20.14 2.45
CA ASP A 15 -12.49 -20.10 1.63
C ASP A 15 -12.64 -18.80 0.84
N ARG A 16 -11.87 -17.74 1.17
CA ARG A 16 -11.90 -16.47 0.46
C ARG A 16 -11.32 -16.61 -0.94
N LYS A 17 -12.20 -16.69 -1.94
CA LYS A 17 -11.83 -16.94 -3.33
C LYS A 17 -10.96 -15.82 -3.89
N SER A 18 -9.85 -16.20 -4.55
CA SER A 18 -8.99 -15.29 -5.28
C SER A 18 -8.45 -15.91 -6.57
N GLN A 19 -8.10 -15.09 -7.54
CA GLN A 19 -7.44 -15.50 -8.78
C GLN A 19 -5.93 -15.22 -8.69
N PRO A 20 -5.10 -16.05 -9.35
CA PRO A 20 -3.66 -15.84 -9.42
C PRO A 20 -3.30 -14.52 -10.10
N ALA A 21 -2.07 -14.08 -9.91
CA ALA A 21 -1.59 -12.83 -10.50
C ALA A 21 -1.66 -12.85 -12.03
N ALA A 22 -2.32 -11.86 -12.60
CA ALA A 22 -2.45 -11.67 -14.05
C ALA A 22 -2.47 -10.18 -14.40
N VAL A 23 -2.36 -9.86 -15.69
CA VAL A 23 -2.59 -8.50 -16.17
C VAL A 23 -4.08 -8.26 -16.28
N HIS A 24 -4.59 -7.25 -15.59
CA HIS A 24 -6.00 -6.87 -15.63
C HIS A 24 -6.22 -5.42 -15.17
N HIS A 25 -7.48 -4.98 -15.23
CA HIS A 25 -7.92 -3.64 -14.83
C HIS A 25 -9.15 -3.67 -13.91
N PHE A 26 -9.36 -4.80 -13.20
CA PHE A 26 -10.47 -4.98 -12.25
C PHE A 26 -11.87 -4.77 -12.87
N GLY A 27 -12.00 -4.96 -14.19
CA GLY A 27 -13.25 -4.73 -14.92
C GLY A 27 -13.61 -3.25 -15.14
N LYS A 28 -12.75 -2.29 -14.75
CA LYS A 28 -12.94 -0.86 -15.02
C LYS A 28 -12.58 -0.51 -16.46
N ALA A 29 -13.21 0.50 -17.07
CA ALA A 29 -12.85 0.95 -18.41
C ALA A 29 -11.43 1.55 -18.41
N CYS A 30 -10.52 0.99 -19.21
CA CYS A 30 -9.20 1.56 -19.43
C CYS A 30 -9.27 2.63 -20.52
N HIS A 31 -8.64 3.76 -20.27
CA HIS A 31 -8.52 4.82 -21.28
C HIS A 31 -7.18 4.74 -22.02
N GLU A 32 -6.16 4.07 -21.45
CA GLU A 32 -4.84 3.88 -22.06
C GLU A 32 -4.23 2.49 -21.74
N GLU A 33 -3.32 1.97 -22.59
CA GLU A 33 -2.62 0.69 -22.35
C GLU A 33 -1.74 0.69 -21.09
N GLY A 34 -1.43 1.87 -20.55
CA GLY A 34 -0.66 2.09 -19.31
C GLY A 34 -1.42 1.71 -18.03
N ASP A 35 -2.75 1.67 -18.08
CA ASP A 35 -3.64 1.42 -16.93
C ASP A 35 -3.65 -0.05 -16.47
N ASN A 36 -2.86 -0.90 -17.13
CA ASN A 36 -2.76 -2.32 -16.82
C ASN A 36 -2.02 -2.57 -15.50
N VAL A 37 -2.65 -3.35 -14.63
CA VAL A 37 -2.12 -3.76 -13.33
C VAL A 37 -1.75 -5.24 -13.38
N ILE A 38 -0.62 -5.61 -12.77
CA ILE A 38 -0.28 -6.99 -12.43
C ILE A 38 -0.60 -7.19 -10.96
N SER A 39 -1.58 -8.03 -10.67
CA SER A 39 -1.98 -8.38 -9.30
C SER A 39 -2.79 -9.67 -9.28
N GLY A 40 -2.92 -10.30 -8.11
CA GLY A 40 -4.00 -11.26 -7.89
C GLY A 40 -5.33 -10.53 -7.73
N LEU A 41 -6.45 -11.20 -8.02
CA LEU A 41 -7.79 -10.61 -7.88
C LEU A 41 -8.53 -11.26 -6.71
N ASP A 42 -8.99 -10.46 -5.76
CA ASP A 42 -9.94 -10.89 -4.74
C ASP A 42 -11.32 -11.00 -5.38
N VAL A 43 -11.82 -12.23 -5.56
CA VAL A 43 -13.10 -12.47 -6.27
C VAL A 43 -14.29 -12.04 -5.42
N GLU A 44 -14.15 -12.06 -4.10
CA GLU A 44 -15.22 -11.64 -3.18
C GLU A 44 -15.24 -10.12 -2.99
N GLY A 45 -14.04 -9.53 -2.81
CA GLY A 45 -13.89 -8.11 -2.55
C GLY A 45 -13.77 -7.22 -3.78
N GLY A 46 -13.50 -7.81 -4.96
CA GLY A 46 -13.31 -7.11 -6.24
C GLY A 46 -11.98 -6.37 -6.42
N GLY A 47 -11.15 -6.29 -5.37
CA GLY A 47 -9.89 -5.56 -5.35
C GLY A 47 -8.65 -6.47 -5.29
N THR A 48 -7.56 -5.97 -4.70
CA THR A 48 -6.34 -6.76 -4.49
C THR A 48 -5.64 -6.40 -3.18
N TRP A 49 -4.68 -7.23 -2.78
CA TRP A 49 -3.86 -7.05 -1.59
C TRP A 49 -2.42 -6.62 -1.92
N LEU A 50 -1.99 -6.87 -3.15
CA LEU A 50 -0.69 -6.48 -3.68
C LEU A 50 -0.82 -6.34 -5.20
N GLY A 51 -0.31 -5.24 -5.74
CA GLY A 51 -0.18 -5.08 -7.17
C GLY A 51 0.85 -4.04 -7.57
N ILE A 52 1.17 -4.04 -8.86
CA ILE A 52 2.04 -3.08 -9.51
C ILE A 52 1.47 -2.70 -10.88
N ASN A 53 1.59 -1.44 -11.27
CA ASN A 53 1.23 -0.98 -12.62
C ASN A 53 2.48 -0.63 -13.46
N ARG A 54 2.27 -0.38 -14.75
CA ARG A 54 3.36 -0.02 -15.69
C ARG A 54 3.99 1.36 -15.40
N HIS A 55 3.32 2.19 -14.62
CA HIS A 55 3.80 3.52 -14.23
C HIS A 55 4.69 3.49 -12.98
N GLY A 56 4.98 2.30 -12.42
CA GLY A 56 5.85 2.17 -11.26
C GLY A 56 5.16 2.46 -9.93
N ARG A 57 3.81 2.42 -9.90
CA ARG A 57 3.03 2.41 -8.65
C ARG A 57 2.91 0.99 -8.14
N ILE A 58 3.22 0.81 -6.86
CA ILE A 58 3.06 -0.45 -6.14
C ILE A 58 2.23 -0.14 -4.89
N ALA A 59 1.27 -1.00 -4.59
CA ALA A 59 0.54 -0.90 -3.33
C ALA A 59 0.33 -2.28 -2.72
N MET A 60 0.34 -2.32 -1.39
CA MET A 60 0.03 -3.52 -0.63
C MET A 60 -0.69 -3.23 0.68
N LEU A 61 -1.48 -4.20 1.12
CA LEU A 61 -2.34 -4.10 2.29
C LEU A 61 -2.05 -5.21 3.31
N THR A 62 -2.05 -4.86 4.59
CA THR A 62 -2.12 -5.81 5.70
C THR A 62 -3.31 -5.46 6.60
N ASN A 63 -4.05 -6.47 7.06
CA ASN A 63 -5.15 -6.27 8.02
C ASN A 63 -4.61 -6.01 9.43
N ILE A 64 -5.18 -5.04 10.16
CA ILE A 64 -4.90 -4.91 11.60
C ILE A 64 -5.67 -6.01 12.34
N THR A 65 -5.01 -6.67 13.30
CA THR A 65 -5.66 -7.67 14.17
C THR A 65 -6.57 -6.98 15.18
N GLU A 66 -7.88 -7.14 15.01
CA GLU A 66 -8.92 -6.60 15.89
C GLU A 66 -10.16 -7.51 15.89
N GLU A 67 -11.13 -7.22 16.75
CA GLU A 67 -12.41 -7.94 16.74
C GLU A 67 -13.11 -7.79 15.39
N ALA A 68 -13.44 -8.92 14.77
CA ALA A 68 -14.06 -8.93 13.45
C ALA A 68 -15.42 -8.24 13.48
N ARG A 69 -15.53 -7.12 12.74
CA ARG A 69 -16.79 -6.42 12.49
C ARG A 69 -17.07 -6.40 11.00
N ARG A 70 -18.30 -6.74 10.62
CA ARG A 70 -18.73 -6.63 9.23
C ARG A 70 -18.79 -5.15 8.83
N ARG A 71 -18.10 -4.82 7.75
CA ARG A 71 -18.08 -3.51 7.11
C ARG A 71 -18.47 -3.71 5.65
N ASN A 72 -19.17 -2.74 5.06
CA ASN A 72 -19.63 -2.83 3.67
C ASN A 72 -18.54 -2.48 2.65
N THR A 73 -17.37 -2.03 3.13
CA THR A 73 -16.24 -1.63 2.30
C THR A 73 -15.19 -2.73 2.21
N SER A 74 -14.57 -2.85 1.02
CA SER A 74 -13.43 -3.74 0.79
C SER A 74 -12.14 -2.92 0.81
N ARG A 75 -11.26 -3.19 1.78
CA ARG A 75 -9.93 -2.55 1.86
C ARG A 75 -9.07 -2.79 0.63
N GLY A 76 -9.28 -3.92 -0.06
CA GLY A 76 -8.57 -4.22 -1.31
C GLY A 76 -8.89 -3.25 -2.44
N ASN A 77 -9.98 -2.49 -2.34
CA ASN A 77 -10.31 -1.44 -3.30
C ASN A 77 -9.34 -0.27 -3.21
N LEU A 78 -8.85 0.07 -2.00
CA LEU A 78 -7.84 1.12 -1.80
C LEU A 78 -6.55 0.82 -2.59
N VAL A 79 -6.19 -0.47 -2.68
CA VAL A 79 -5.02 -0.93 -3.44
C VAL A 79 -5.28 -0.77 -4.93
N SER A 80 -6.41 -1.29 -5.44
CA SER A 80 -6.75 -1.16 -6.86
C SER A 80 -6.94 0.29 -7.30
N ASP A 81 -7.51 1.14 -6.45
CA ASP A 81 -7.77 2.55 -6.73
C ASP A 81 -6.46 3.32 -6.87
N PHE A 82 -5.46 3.07 -6.02
CA PHE A 82 -4.12 3.64 -6.20
C PHE A 82 -3.46 3.14 -7.49
N LEU A 83 -3.56 1.85 -7.79
CA LEU A 83 -2.92 1.26 -8.97
C LEU A 83 -3.53 1.75 -10.30
N LEU A 84 -4.80 2.13 -10.28
CA LEU A 84 -5.53 2.69 -11.43
C LEU A 84 -5.62 4.22 -11.41
N SER A 85 -5.04 4.89 -10.41
CA SER A 85 -5.08 6.34 -10.31
C SER A 85 -4.30 7.00 -11.45
N SER A 86 -4.74 8.20 -11.85
CA SER A 86 -4.19 8.92 -13.00
C SER A 86 -2.69 9.15 -12.87
N THR A 87 -1.96 9.00 -13.97
CA THR A 87 -0.54 9.34 -14.08
C THR A 87 -0.27 10.83 -13.90
N LYS A 88 -1.29 11.68 -14.11
CA LYS A 88 -1.19 13.13 -13.91
C LYS A 88 -1.30 13.54 -12.44
N GLN A 89 -1.86 12.68 -11.59
CA GLN A 89 -1.95 12.89 -10.16
C GLN A 89 -0.64 12.41 -9.53
N THR A 90 0.04 13.22 -8.73
CA THR A 90 1.22 12.75 -7.98
C THR A 90 0.81 11.89 -6.78
N MET A 91 1.75 11.11 -6.26
CA MET A 91 1.54 10.33 -5.04
C MET A 91 1.18 11.21 -3.84
N ASP A 92 1.79 12.39 -3.69
CA ASP A 92 1.44 13.35 -2.64
C ASP A 92 -0.01 13.83 -2.78
N GLN A 93 -0.45 14.17 -4.00
CA GLN A 93 -1.83 14.57 -4.27
C GLN A 93 -2.82 13.44 -3.97
N TYR A 94 -2.49 12.20 -4.34
CA TYR A 94 -3.31 11.03 -4.04
C TYR A 94 -3.43 10.81 -2.52
N VAL A 95 -2.32 10.88 -1.78
CA VAL A 95 -2.31 10.71 -0.32
C VAL A 95 -3.09 11.83 0.37
N GLU A 96 -2.97 13.07 -0.10
CA GLU A 96 -3.74 14.19 0.42
C GLU A 96 -5.24 13.99 0.16
N GLU A 97 -5.63 13.55 -1.02
CA GLU A 97 -7.04 13.25 -1.35
C GLU A 97 -7.57 12.10 -0.50
N LEU A 98 -6.80 11.02 -0.35
CA LEU A 98 -7.20 9.84 0.42
C LEU A 98 -7.39 10.15 1.90
N THR A 99 -6.58 11.04 2.47
CA THR A 99 -6.64 11.41 3.90
C THR A 99 -7.53 12.62 4.18
N LYS A 100 -8.14 13.23 3.16
CA LYS A 100 -9.14 14.28 3.38
C LYS A 100 -10.27 13.73 4.25
N THR A 101 -10.50 14.41 5.37
CA THR A 101 -11.58 14.05 6.28
C THR A 101 -12.90 14.31 5.57
N ALA A 102 -13.76 13.30 5.50
CA ALA A 102 -15.15 13.46 5.10
C ALA A 102 -15.78 14.60 5.91
N VAL A 103 -16.34 15.60 5.23
CA VAL A 103 -16.83 16.84 5.85
C VAL A 103 -18.16 16.58 6.56
N THR A 104 -18.88 15.55 6.13
CA THR A 104 -20.18 15.15 6.68
C THR A 104 -20.16 13.73 7.25
N GLU A 105 -21.05 13.47 8.21
CA GLU A 105 -21.24 12.14 8.81
C GLU A 105 -21.69 11.09 7.77
N GLU A 106 -22.42 11.54 6.75
CA GLU A 106 -22.94 10.70 5.65
C GLU A 106 -21.82 10.28 4.68
N GLU A 107 -20.88 11.19 4.35
CA GLU A 107 -19.65 10.87 3.61
C GLU A 107 -18.74 9.93 4.40
N ARG A 108 -18.65 10.10 5.72
CA ARG A 108 -17.86 9.22 6.59
C ARG A 108 -18.43 7.80 6.62
N ALA A 109 -19.75 7.67 6.71
CA ALA A 109 -20.45 6.38 6.73
C ALA A 109 -20.37 5.62 5.40
N THR A 110 -20.14 6.32 4.27
CA THR A 110 -20.15 5.73 2.93
C THR A 110 -18.76 5.52 2.32
N HIS A 111 -17.78 6.39 2.62
CA HIS A 111 -16.48 6.39 1.92
C HIS A 111 -15.27 5.97 2.77
N GLN A 112 -15.37 5.94 4.11
CA GLN A 112 -14.22 5.66 4.99
C GLN A 112 -14.50 4.59 6.07
N ASP A 113 -15.59 3.82 5.93
CA ASP A 113 -15.95 2.80 6.91
C ASP A 113 -15.22 1.46 6.70
N TYR A 114 -13.90 1.46 6.84
CA TYR A 114 -13.05 0.28 6.68
C TYR A 114 -12.81 -0.45 7.99
N ALA A 115 -12.66 -1.78 7.96
CA ALA A 115 -12.01 -2.52 9.04
C ALA A 115 -10.54 -2.08 9.16
N GLY A 116 -9.87 -2.35 10.28
CA GLY A 116 -8.50 -1.91 10.53
C GLY A 116 -7.51 -2.39 9.46
N PHE A 117 -6.62 -1.52 9.00
CA PHE A 117 -5.60 -1.85 8.00
C PHE A 117 -4.32 -1.01 8.09
N ASN A 118 -3.25 -1.53 7.49
CA ASN A 118 -2.11 -0.75 7.03
C ASN A 118 -1.99 -0.90 5.51
N LEU A 119 -1.83 0.22 4.81
CA LEU A 119 -1.70 0.33 3.35
C LEU A 119 -0.36 0.97 3.05
N MET A 120 0.53 0.22 2.42
CA MET A 120 1.80 0.74 1.92
C MET A 120 1.62 1.15 0.46
N LEU A 121 1.88 2.41 0.18
CA LEU A 121 1.91 2.98 -1.16
C LEU A 121 3.37 3.25 -1.53
N ILE A 122 3.77 2.89 -2.74
CA ILE A 122 5.14 3.04 -3.22
C ILE A 122 5.08 3.55 -4.67
N SER A 123 5.93 4.53 -4.99
CA SER A 123 6.14 4.98 -6.36
C SER A 123 7.62 5.04 -6.71
N VAL A 124 8.00 4.40 -7.81
CA VAL A 124 9.31 4.56 -8.46
C VAL A 124 9.25 5.48 -9.68
N ALA A 125 8.09 6.11 -9.93
CA ALA A 125 7.89 7.04 -11.04
C ALA A 125 8.79 8.27 -10.88
N SER A 126 9.24 8.84 -12.00
CA SER A 126 10.10 10.02 -11.98
C SER A 126 9.41 11.27 -11.42
N GLU A 127 8.12 11.39 -11.68
CA GLU A 127 7.26 12.51 -11.35
C GLU A 127 7.05 12.61 -9.83
N ASP A 128 6.93 11.47 -9.17
CA ASP A 128 6.76 11.36 -7.71
C ASP A 128 8.07 11.55 -6.94
N ASN A 129 9.21 11.49 -7.64
CA ASN A 129 10.56 11.64 -7.09
C ASN A 129 11.21 12.99 -7.43
N ALA A 130 10.48 13.91 -8.07
CA ALA A 130 11.01 15.19 -8.54
C ALA A 130 11.27 16.23 -7.43
N SER A 131 10.76 15.99 -6.23
CA SER A 131 10.81 16.92 -5.09
C SER A 131 12.18 16.97 -4.38
N GLU A 132 13.03 15.95 -4.56
CA GLU A 132 14.38 15.94 -3.97
C GLU A 132 15.44 16.32 -5.01
N PRO A 133 16.23 17.39 -4.79
CA PRO A 133 17.32 17.73 -5.68
C PRO A 133 18.34 16.60 -5.68
N ALA A 134 18.64 16.07 -6.87
CA ALA A 134 19.66 15.04 -7.04
C ALA A 134 21.00 15.53 -6.47
N LYS A 135 21.47 14.90 -5.39
CA LYS A 135 22.80 15.19 -4.84
C LYS A 135 23.86 14.94 -5.92
N PRO A 136 24.85 15.83 -6.11
CA PRO A 136 25.93 15.59 -7.07
C PRO A 136 26.71 14.34 -6.65
N GLY A 137 26.73 13.30 -7.49
CA GLY A 137 27.56 12.11 -7.29
C GLY A 137 26.87 10.82 -6.87
N GLY A 138 25.54 10.74 -6.81
CA GLY A 138 24.86 9.47 -6.48
C GLY A 138 23.43 9.39 -7.00
N THR A 139 23.24 8.85 -8.21
CA THR A 139 21.95 8.76 -8.90
C THR A 139 21.15 7.50 -8.52
N VAL A 140 21.02 7.18 -7.23
CA VAL A 140 20.04 6.17 -6.81
C VAL A 140 18.72 6.90 -6.55
N ARG A 141 17.85 6.95 -7.57
CA ARG A 141 16.46 7.39 -7.38
C ARG A 141 15.79 6.40 -6.44
N ARG A 142 15.40 6.88 -5.26
CA ARG A 142 14.74 6.05 -4.25
C ARG A 142 13.24 6.01 -4.54
N PRO A 143 12.56 4.92 -4.16
CA PRO A 143 11.10 4.91 -4.18
C PRO A 143 10.55 5.92 -3.18
N ARG A 144 9.48 6.63 -3.58
CA ARG A 144 8.65 7.39 -2.66
C ARG A 144 7.69 6.43 -1.96
N MET A 145 7.65 6.44 -0.63
CA MET A 145 6.88 5.46 0.16
C MET A 145 6.03 6.14 1.24
N ALA A 146 4.75 5.79 1.30
CA ALA A 146 3.81 6.25 2.32
C ALA A 146 3.10 5.07 2.98
N LEU A 147 2.93 5.16 4.30
CA LEU A 147 2.09 4.26 5.07
C LEU A 147 0.80 4.97 5.44
N VAL A 148 -0.33 4.40 5.02
CA VAL A 148 -1.68 4.88 5.31
C VAL A 148 -2.38 3.89 6.22
N THR A 149 -3.06 4.36 7.26
CA THR A 149 -3.77 3.52 8.21
C THR A 149 -4.95 4.26 8.84
N ASN A 150 -5.95 3.50 9.31
CA ASN A 150 -7.02 3.98 10.18
C ASN A 150 -6.78 3.67 11.67
N TYR A 151 -5.62 3.09 12.02
CA TYR A 151 -5.23 2.65 13.38
C TYR A 151 -6.18 1.65 14.07
N GLY A 152 -7.16 1.12 13.34
CA GLY A 152 -8.24 0.26 13.82
C GLY A 152 -9.52 0.51 13.02
N GLY A 153 -10.51 -0.38 13.09
CA GLY A 153 -11.71 -0.30 12.27
C GLY A 153 -12.55 0.96 12.49
N GLY A 154 -12.94 1.61 11.40
CA GLY A 154 -13.55 2.93 11.36
C GLY A 154 -12.51 4.05 11.49
N GLY A 155 -12.96 5.29 11.63
CA GLY A 155 -12.07 6.43 11.89
C GLY A 155 -11.56 7.15 10.63
N VAL A 156 -10.68 8.13 10.86
CA VAL A 156 -10.09 8.96 9.80
C VAL A 156 -8.82 8.29 9.30
N LEU A 157 -8.62 8.29 7.98
CA LEU A 157 -7.38 7.80 7.38
C LEU A 157 -6.24 8.77 7.70
N SER A 158 -5.15 8.23 8.22
CA SER A 158 -3.90 8.95 8.48
C SER A 158 -2.82 8.42 7.56
N ALA A 159 -1.90 9.28 7.13
CA ALA A 159 -0.75 8.90 6.34
C ALA A 159 0.54 9.49 6.92
N ARG A 160 1.62 8.73 6.79
CA ARG A 160 2.99 9.22 7.02
C ARG A 160 3.91 8.81 5.89
N TRP A 161 4.90 9.63 5.61
CA TRP A 161 5.97 9.30 4.69
C TRP A 161 7.07 8.53 5.42
N LEU A 162 7.61 7.50 4.77
CA LEU A 162 8.75 6.77 5.31
C LEU A 162 10.03 7.59 5.12
N ASP A 163 10.91 7.54 6.12
CA ASP A 163 12.22 8.17 6.05
C ASP A 163 13.23 7.35 5.22
N GLU A 164 14.48 7.81 5.16
CA GLU A 164 15.53 7.15 4.39
C GLU A 164 15.89 5.75 4.93
N GLN A 165 15.83 5.52 6.24
CA GLN A 165 16.13 4.22 6.84
C GLN A 165 14.99 3.25 6.59
N GLU A 166 13.76 3.69 6.83
CA GLU A 166 12.57 2.88 6.57
C GLU A 166 12.46 2.54 5.07
N SER A 167 12.70 3.49 4.17
CA SER A 167 12.60 3.23 2.73
C SER A 167 13.66 2.26 2.20
N ALA A 168 14.76 2.05 2.94
CA ALA A 168 15.79 1.06 2.60
C ALA A 168 15.43 -0.34 3.13
N LEU A 169 14.85 -0.41 4.34
CA LEU A 169 14.46 -1.64 5.01
C LEU A 169 13.21 -1.40 5.85
N HIS A 170 12.05 -1.89 5.38
CA HIS A 170 10.80 -1.80 6.12
C HIS A 170 10.07 -3.13 6.18
N GLY A 171 9.50 -3.42 7.34
CA GLY A 171 8.59 -4.55 7.55
C GLY A 171 7.27 -4.06 8.11
N ILE A 172 6.17 -4.45 7.47
CA ILE A 172 4.81 -4.20 7.96
C ILE A 172 4.15 -5.52 8.39
N SER A 173 3.27 -5.44 9.37
CA SER A 173 2.48 -6.59 9.83
C SER A 173 1.06 -6.19 10.21
N ASN A 174 0.34 -7.15 10.78
CA ASN A 174 -1.00 -6.96 11.31
C ASN A 174 -1.06 -6.11 12.59
N GLY A 175 0.08 -5.62 13.08
CA GLY A 175 0.11 -4.63 14.15
C GLY A 175 -0.28 -3.23 13.67
N VAL A 176 -0.62 -2.38 14.62
CA VAL A 176 -0.86 -0.96 14.38
C VAL A 176 0.50 -0.26 14.33
N ASP A 177 0.71 0.53 13.29
CA ASP A 177 1.92 1.35 13.12
C ASP A 177 2.25 2.17 14.39
N HIS A 178 3.53 2.21 14.74
CA HIS A 178 4.09 2.78 15.98
C HIS A 178 3.53 2.28 17.33
N LYS A 179 2.52 1.41 17.36
CA LYS A 179 1.94 0.88 18.61
C LYS A 179 2.29 -0.56 18.86
N THR A 180 1.96 -1.46 17.92
CA THR A 180 2.08 -2.90 18.12
C THR A 180 2.84 -3.61 17.01
N MET A 181 3.15 -2.92 15.91
CA MET A 181 3.84 -3.52 14.74
C MET A 181 5.21 -4.13 15.10
N HIS A 182 5.97 -3.48 15.99
CA HIS A 182 7.28 -3.93 16.48
C HIS A 182 7.21 -5.12 17.46
N LEU A 183 6.02 -5.48 17.95
CA LEU A 183 5.82 -6.59 18.89
C LEU A 183 5.72 -7.94 18.17
N TRP A 184 5.63 -7.94 16.85
CA TRP A 184 5.50 -9.17 16.07
C TRP A 184 6.87 -9.76 15.77
N THR A 185 7.16 -10.92 16.38
CA THR A 185 8.41 -11.67 16.22
C THR A 185 8.81 -11.85 14.75
N LYS A 186 7.86 -12.18 13.88
CA LYS A 186 8.09 -12.34 12.43
C LYS A 186 8.64 -11.08 11.74
N VAL A 187 8.25 -9.88 12.19
CA VAL A 187 8.75 -8.61 11.63
C VAL A 187 10.18 -8.40 12.07
N LYS A 188 10.43 -8.56 13.37
CA LYS A 188 11.76 -8.39 13.95
C LYS A 188 12.76 -9.38 13.36
N GLU A 189 12.44 -10.67 13.38
CA GLU A 189 13.30 -11.72 12.81
C GLU A 189 13.51 -11.54 11.29
N GLY A 190 12.45 -11.12 10.57
CA GLY A 190 12.55 -10.84 9.13
C GLY A 190 13.47 -9.66 8.82
N GLN A 191 13.36 -8.56 9.58
CA GLN A 191 14.24 -7.40 9.46
C GLN A 191 15.68 -7.75 9.85
N ASP A 192 15.88 -8.43 10.98
CA ASP A 192 17.20 -8.85 11.45
C ASP A 192 17.88 -9.78 10.42
N SER A 193 17.14 -10.73 9.85
CA SER A 193 17.66 -11.66 8.83
C SER A 193 18.03 -10.94 7.53
N LEU A 194 17.19 -9.99 7.10
CA LEU A 194 17.44 -9.21 5.90
C LEU A 194 18.63 -8.26 6.10
N GLU A 195 18.72 -7.60 7.25
CA GLU A 195 19.87 -6.76 7.61
C GLU A 195 21.18 -7.56 7.66
N ALA A 196 21.16 -8.76 8.25
CA ALA A 196 22.31 -9.66 8.28
C ALA A 196 22.74 -10.12 6.87
N SER A 197 21.78 -10.25 5.95
CA SER A 197 22.05 -10.67 4.56
C SER A 197 22.53 -9.53 3.66
N ILE A 198 22.28 -8.27 4.05
CA ILE A 198 22.69 -7.06 3.31
C ILE A 198 24.05 -6.53 3.79
N LYS A 199 24.53 -6.95 4.97
CA LYS A 199 25.88 -6.62 5.46
C LYS A 199 26.94 -7.34 4.60
N PRO A 200 27.99 -6.63 4.13
CA PRO A 200 28.99 -7.15 3.20
C PRO A 200 29.89 -8.24 3.80
#